data_AF-A0A8T0AZS3-F1
#
_entry.id   AF-A0A8T0AZS3-F1
#
_cell.length_a   1.000
_cell.length_b   1.000
_cell.length_c   1.000
_cell.angle_alpha   90.00
_cell.angle_beta   90.00
_cell.angle_gamma   90.00
#
_symmetry.space_group_name_H-M   'P 1'
#
loop_
_entity.id
_entity.type
_entity.pdbx_description
1 polymer ?
#
loop_
_entity_poly.entity_id
_entity_poly.type
_entity_poly.pdbx_seq_one_letter_code
_entity_poly.pdbx_strand_id
1 'polypeptide(L)'
;MGLCLMVSRNGVWTGARTLTRVQLCTSPFCVLSSEPYRVIHDREQRRFSIRLDHGGLVQSAVLKYSNTSDGHVHLLSTEVPEPFRGKGVAATLAKAAMDFVVEEKLKASISCWYIKKYVDENPHHGYQVHIED
;
A
#
# COMPACT_ATOMS: atom_id res chain seq x y z
N MET A 1 52.27 12.42 -5.33
CA MET A 1 52.30 13.25 -4.11
C MET A 1 51.16 14.24 -4.23
N GLY A 2 50.06 13.99 -3.49
CA GLY A 2 48.78 14.66 -3.67
C GLY A 2 48.82 16.12 -3.22
N LEU A 3 48.29 17.02 -4.04
CA LEU A 3 48.05 18.40 -3.64
C LEU A 3 46.75 18.47 -2.83
N CYS A 4 46.96 18.87 -1.58
CA CYS A 4 46.00 19.07 -0.52
C CYS A 4 45.10 20.28 -0.80
N LEU A 5 43.82 20.18 -0.42
CA LEU A 5 42.85 21.26 -0.44
C LEU A 5 43.35 22.46 0.38
N MET A 6 43.36 23.64 -0.24
CA MET A 6 43.46 24.89 0.51
C MET A 6 42.12 25.18 1.19
N VAL A 7 42.20 25.22 2.52
CA VAL A 7 41.24 25.89 3.39
C VAL A 7 41.27 27.40 3.06
N SER A 8 40.11 28.06 3.08
CA SER A 8 40.08 29.48 3.39
C SER A 8 38.94 29.77 4.37
N ARG A 9 39.38 30.13 5.57
CA ARG A 9 38.60 30.68 6.67
C ARG A 9 38.25 32.12 6.33
N ASN A 10 37.02 32.53 6.62
CA ASN A 10 36.67 33.51 7.66
C ASN A 10 35.33 34.18 7.32
N GLY A 11 34.39 34.09 8.26
CA GLY A 11 33.11 34.77 8.18
C GLY A 11 32.28 34.47 9.41
N VAL A 12 32.75 34.96 10.57
CA VAL A 12 31.90 35.06 11.77
C VAL A 12 30.89 36.16 11.50
N TRP A 13 29.62 35.81 11.37
CA TRP A 13 28.51 36.73 11.64
C TRP A 13 27.54 36.05 12.60
N THR A 14 27.45 36.73 13.74
CA THR A 14 26.52 36.63 14.85
C THR A 14 25.06 36.38 14.46
N GLY A 15 24.36 35.62 15.30
CA GLY A 15 22.98 35.95 15.63
C GLY A 15 21.92 34.93 15.23
N ALA A 16 21.60 34.05 16.18
CA ALA A 16 20.25 33.67 16.57
C ALA A 16 19.21 33.39 15.46
N ARG A 17 18.89 32.10 15.27
CA ARG A 17 17.61 31.46 15.67
C ARG A 17 17.49 30.13 14.93
N THR A 18 17.54 29.06 15.73
CA THR A 18 16.84 27.77 15.52
C THR A 18 16.54 27.38 14.07
N LEU A 19 17.36 26.46 13.57
CA LEU A 19 16.99 25.54 12.51
C LEU A 19 15.77 24.73 12.97
N THR A 20 14.57 25.18 12.65
CA THR A 20 13.41 24.29 12.59
C THR A 20 13.03 24.14 11.14
N ARG A 21 13.63 23.11 10.55
CA ARG A 21 13.19 22.45 9.34
C ARG A 21 11.73 22.03 9.53
N VAL A 22 10.80 22.82 9.01
CA VAL A 22 9.46 22.32 8.68
C VAL A 22 9.16 22.76 7.26
N GLN A 23 9.63 21.95 6.31
CA GLN A 23 9.03 21.89 4.99
C GLN A 23 7.60 21.39 5.18
N LEU A 24 6.65 22.30 5.42
CA LEU A 24 5.23 22.04 5.28
C LEU A 24 4.96 21.89 3.79
N CYS A 25 5.15 20.67 3.27
CA CYS A 25 4.54 20.27 2.02
C CYS A 25 3.01 20.21 2.25
N THR A 26 2.34 21.34 2.11
CA THR A 26 0.88 21.44 2.00
C THR A 26 0.42 20.91 0.63
N SER A 27 0.58 19.61 0.41
CA SER A 27 -0.19 18.86 -0.58
C SER A 27 -1.15 17.95 0.18
N PRO A 28 -2.47 18.00 -0.05
CA PRO A 28 -3.39 17.04 0.55
C PRO A 28 -3.22 15.60 0.01
N PHE A 29 -2.32 15.39 -0.96
CA PHE A 29 -2.09 14.10 -1.59
C PHE A 29 -0.60 13.81 -1.69
N CYS A 30 0.00 13.37 -0.59
CA CYS A 30 1.34 12.76 -0.47
C CYS A 30 1.60 12.74 1.05
N VAL A 31 1.81 11.63 1.77
CA VAL A 31 2.60 10.44 1.51
C VAL A 31 2.26 9.44 2.64
N LEU A 32 2.06 8.14 2.34
CA LEU A 32 2.81 7.02 2.96
C LEU A 32 2.34 5.68 2.37
N SER A 33 2.81 5.36 1.17
CA SER A 33 2.96 3.95 0.76
C SER A 33 4.18 3.37 1.47
N SER A 34 4.06 3.17 2.77
CA SER A 34 4.91 2.22 3.48
C SER A 34 3.94 1.44 4.34
N GLU A 35 3.32 0.44 3.73
CA GLU A 35 2.30 -0.39 4.37
C GLU A 35 3.03 -1.33 5.33
N PRO A 36 3.00 -1.10 6.66
CA PRO A 36 3.71 -1.95 7.63
C PRO A 36 2.98 -3.28 7.85
N TYR A 37 2.01 -3.61 6.99
CA TYR A 37 1.11 -4.72 7.15
C TYR A 37 1.64 -5.93 6.40
N ARG A 38 1.95 -6.99 7.16
CA ARG A 38 2.36 -8.26 6.57
C ARG A 38 1.14 -9.00 6.04
N VAL A 39 1.00 -9.04 4.72
CA VAL A 39 0.00 -9.84 4.03
C VAL A 39 0.46 -11.30 3.95
N ILE A 40 -0.43 -12.21 4.31
CA ILE A 40 -0.26 -13.65 4.16
C ILE A 40 -1.21 -14.08 3.06
N HIS A 41 -0.66 -14.62 1.97
CA HIS A 41 -1.44 -15.19 0.89
C HIS A 41 -1.64 -16.68 1.11
N ASP A 42 -2.88 -17.09 1.32
CA ASP A 42 -3.26 -18.49 1.47
C ASP A 42 -3.96 -18.96 0.19
N ARG A 43 -3.21 -19.64 -0.68
CA ARG A 43 -3.70 -20.13 -1.98
C ARG A 43 -4.69 -21.27 -1.81
N GLU A 44 -4.52 -22.11 -0.79
CA GLU A 44 -5.40 -23.25 -0.50
C GLU A 44 -6.79 -22.77 -0.06
N GLN A 45 -6.82 -21.80 0.83
CA GLN A 45 -8.04 -21.17 1.35
C GLN A 45 -8.56 -20.02 0.47
N ARG A 46 -7.84 -19.71 -0.63
CA ARG A 46 -8.13 -18.63 -1.59
C ARG A 46 -8.45 -17.31 -0.89
N ARG A 47 -7.55 -16.90 0.00
CA ARG A 47 -7.71 -15.66 0.76
C ARG A 47 -6.38 -14.99 1.07
N PHE A 48 -6.43 -13.68 1.20
CA PHE A 48 -5.33 -12.88 1.74
C PHE A 48 -5.68 -12.46 3.14
N SER A 49 -4.77 -12.64 4.08
CA SER A 49 -5.01 -12.32 5.50
C SER A 49 -3.91 -11.44 6.04
N ILE A 50 -4.26 -10.44 6.85
CA ILE A 50 -3.30 -9.63 7.60
C ILE A 50 -3.60 -9.81 9.09
N ARG A 51 -2.57 -10.16 9.87
CA ARG A 51 -2.67 -10.23 11.33
C ARG A 51 -2.46 -8.84 11.90
N LEU A 52 -3.39 -8.38 12.73
CA LEU A 52 -3.42 -7.04 13.28
C LEU A 52 -3.58 -7.13 14.80
N ASP A 53 -2.73 -6.42 15.54
CA ASP A 53 -2.83 -6.32 17.00
C ASP A 53 -3.36 -4.95 17.40
N HIS A 54 -4.39 -4.92 18.25
CA HIS A 54 -4.93 -3.68 18.81
C HIS A 54 -5.22 -3.83 20.29
N GLY A 55 -4.40 -3.20 21.14
CA GLY A 55 -4.67 -3.10 22.57
C GLY A 55 -4.78 -4.46 23.28
N GLY A 56 -4.03 -5.47 22.81
CA GLY A 56 -4.06 -6.83 23.35
C GLY A 56 -5.13 -7.74 22.74
N LEU A 57 -5.94 -7.25 21.79
CA LEU A 57 -6.83 -8.09 20.99
C LEU A 57 -6.21 -8.33 19.60
N VAL A 58 -6.00 -9.60 19.27
CA VAL A 58 -5.53 -9.99 17.94
C VAL A 58 -6.72 -10.11 17.00
N GLN A 59 -6.77 -9.26 15.99
CA GLN A 59 -7.76 -9.31 14.92
C GLN A 59 -7.09 -9.67 13.59
N SER A 60 -7.89 -9.99 12.58
CA SER A 60 -7.36 -10.31 11.27
C SER A 60 -8.26 -9.73 10.19
N ALA A 61 -7.65 -9.03 9.24
CA ALA A 61 -8.33 -8.57 8.05
C ALA A 61 -8.18 -9.64 6.97
N VAL A 62 -9.26 -9.98 6.27
CA VAL A 62 -9.25 -11.03 5.25
C VAL A 62 -9.90 -10.56 3.95
N LEU A 63 -9.27 -10.84 2.83
CA LEU A 63 -9.84 -10.67 1.49
C LEU A 63 -10.09 -12.07 0.92
N LYS A 64 -11.35 -12.36 0.60
CA LYS A 64 -11.75 -13.63 0.00
C LYS A 64 -11.79 -13.50 -1.51
N TYR A 65 -11.27 -14.50 -2.21
CA TYR A 65 -11.34 -14.58 -3.67
C TYR A 65 -11.68 -16.02 -4.11
N SER A 66 -12.09 -16.18 -5.35
CA SER A 66 -12.25 -17.48 -5.99
C SER A 66 -11.43 -17.51 -7.26
N ASN A 67 -10.86 -18.65 -7.61
CA ASN A 67 -10.27 -18.87 -8.93
C ASN A 67 -11.23 -19.73 -9.76
N THR A 68 -11.23 -19.47 -11.06
CA THR A 68 -11.94 -20.22 -12.08
C THR A 68 -10.91 -20.97 -12.91
N SER A 69 -11.27 -22.17 -13.38
CA SER A 69 -10.43 -23.03 -14.22
C SER A 69 -9.90 -22.35 -15.47
N ASP A 70 -10.60 -21.32 -15.95
CA ASP A 70 -10.29 -20.56 -17.16
C ASP A 70 -9.17 -19.52 -16.97
N GLY A 71 -8.57 -19.44 -15.79
CA GLY A 71 -7.52 -18.45 -15.47
C GLY A 71 -8.08 -17.10 -15.01
N HIS A 72 -9.27 -17.12 -14.41
CA HIS A 72 -9.96 -15.92 -13.91
C HIS A 72 -9.98 -15.95 -12.38
N VAL A 73 -9.81 -14.80 -11.75
CA VAL A 73 -9.80 -14.61 -10.29
C VAL A 73 -10.92 -13.67 -9.92
N HIS A 74 -11.92 -14.17 -9.21
CA HIS A 74 -13.03 -13.37 -8.69
C HIS A 74 -12.69 -12.82 -7.30
N LEU A 75 -12.55 -11.49 -7.21
CA LEU A 75 -12.37 -10.77 -5.95
C LEU A 75 -13.74 -10.50 -5.33
N LEU A 76 -14.07 -11.24 -4.26
CA LEU A 76 -15.41 -11.31 -3.71
C LEU A 76 -15.71 -10.20 -2.71
N SER A 77 -15.04 -10.21 -1.57
CA SER A 77 -15.27 -9.24 -0.50
C SER A 77 -14.08 -9.12 0.44
N THR A 78 -13.90 -7.91 0.98
CA THR A 78 -12.85 -7.56 1.95
C THR A 78 -13.48 -7.36 3.32
N GLU A 79 -13.04 -8.15 4.29
CA GLU A 79 -13.49 -8.09 5.67
C GLU A 79 -12.37 -7.45 6.49
N VAL A 80 -12.57 -6.18 6.85
CA VAL A 80 -11.63 -5.44 7.69
C VAL A 80 -12.30 -5.07 9.00
N PRO A 81 -11.67 -5.41 10.14
CA PRO A 81 -12.18 -5.03 11.44
C PRO A 81 -12.28 -3.52 11.60
N GLU A 82 -13.36 -3.07 12.25
CA GLU A 82 -13.66 -1.65 12.48
C GLU A 82 -12.50 -0.82 13.05
N PRO A 83 -11.74 -1.26 14.08
CA PRO A 83 -10.63 -0.47 14.64
C PRO A 83 -9.46 -0.23 13.66
N PHE A 84 -9.46 -0.92 12.51
CA PHE A 84 -8.45 -0.79 11.47
C PHE A 84 -8.98 -0.20 10.16
N ARG A 85 -10.28 0.12 10.08
CA ARG A 85 -10.82 0.87 8.96
C ARG A 85 -10.21 2.27 8.93
N GLY A 86 -10.04 2.83 7.74
CA GLY A 86 -9.40 4.14 7.54
C GLY A 86 -7.87 4.15 7.68
N LYS A 87 -7.23 3.02 8.02
CA LYS A 87 -5.77 2.90 8.13
C LYS A 87 -5.09 2.31 6.88
N GLY A 88 -5.83 2.14 5.79
CA GLY A 88 -5.30 1.58 4.54
C GLY A 88 -5.13 0.06 4.52
N VAL A 89 -5.56 -0.68 5.54
CA VAL A 89 -5.45 -2.17 5.56
C VAL A 89 -6.15 -2.83 4.37
N ALA A 90 -7.34 -2.33 4.02
CA ALA A 90 -8.10 -2.85 2.89
C ALA A 90 -7.40 -2.56 1.54
N ALA A 91 -6.76 -1.40 1.42
CA ALA A 91 -5.94 -1.06 0.26
C ALA A 91 -4.74 -2.02 0.12
N THR A 92 -4.08 -2.36 1.22
CA THR A 92 -2.97 -3.32 1.21
C THR A 92 -3.41 -4.73 0.79
N LEU A 93 -4.57 -5.18 1.27
CA LEU A 93 -5.16 -6.44 0.81
C LEU A 93 -5.49 -6.42 -0.68
N ALA A 94 -6.14 -5.35 -1.15
CA ALA A 94 -6.52 -5.19 -2.55
C ALA A 94 -5.29 -5.14 -3.46
N LYS A 95 -4.27 -4.38 -3.07
CA LYS A 95 -2.99 -4.31 -3.77
C LYS A 95 -2.34 -5.67 -3.90
N ALA A 96 -2.21 -6.42 -2.80
CA ALA A 96 -1.62 -7.76 -2.83
C ALA A 96 -2.43 -8.74 -3.70
N ALA A 97 -3.75 -8.65 -3.69
CA ALA A 97 -4.61 -9.47 -4.54
C ALA A 97 -4.47 -9.12 -6.03
N MET A 98 -4.38 -7.84 -6.37
CA MET A 98 -4.16 -7.39 -7.75
C MET A 98 -2.74 -7.69 -8.24
N ASP A 99 -1.74 -7.54 -7.37
CA ASP A 99 -0.33 -7.87 -7.67
C ASP A 99 -0.21 -9.34 -8.07
N PHE A 100 -0.84 -10.24 -7.31
CA PHE A 100 -0.94 -11.66 -7.64
C PHE A 100 -1.54 -11.92 -9.03
N VAL A 101 -2.59 -11.19 -9.41
CA VAL A 101 -3.22 -11.32 -10.75
C VAL A 101 -2.28 -10.86 -11.86
N VAL A 102 -1.56 -9.76 -11.64
CA VAL A 102 -0.58 -9.21 -12.60
C VAL A 102 0.61 -10.15 -12.76
N GLU A 103 1.16 -10.66 -11.66
CA GLU A 103 2.28 -11.60 -11.65
C GLU A 103 1.95 -12.91 -12.36
N GLU A 104 0.77 -13.49 -12.07
CA GLU A 104 0.32 -14.73 -12.73
C GLU A 104 -0.30 -14.49 -14.12
N LYS A 105 -0.40 -13.22 -14.56
CA LYS A 105 -1.05 -12.80 -15.83
C LYS A 105 -2.47 -13.35 -15.98
N LEU A 106 -3.19 -13.41 -14.87
CA LEU A 106 -4.58 -13.82 -14.83
C LEU A 106 -5.50 -12.63 -15.12
N LYS A 107 -6.78 -12.92 -15.28
CA LYS A 107 -7.83 -11.89 -15.33
C LYS A 107 -8.53 -11.80 -13.99
N ALA A 108 -8.81 -10.60 -13.51
CA ALA A 108 -9.53 -10.36 -12.27
C ALA A 108 -10.96 -9.90 -12.55
N SER A 109 -11.94 -10.53 -11.93
CA SER A 109 -13.33 -10.04 -11.90
C SER A 109 -13.62 -9.49 -10.52
N ILE A 110 -14.06 -8.23 -10.43
CA ILE A 110 -14.24 -7.54 -9.16
C ILE A 110 -15.72 -7.46 -8.81
N SER A 111 -16.17 -8.25 -7.84
CA SER A 111 -17.55 -8.14 -7.30
C SER A 111 -17.63 -7.18 -6.10
N CYS A 112 -16.52 -6.92 -5.42
CA CYS A 112 -16.47 -6.02 -4.27
C CYS A 112 -16.45 -4.55 -4.72
N TRP A 113 -17.46 -3.77 -4.30
CA TRP A 113 -17.52 -2.33 -4.59
C TRP A 113 -16.28 -1.56 -4.13
N TYR A 114 -15.69 -1.95 -2.99
CA TYR A 114 -14.52 -1.29 -2.43
C TYR A 114 -13.27 -1.47 -3.32
N ILE A 115 -13.06 -2.69 -3.83
CA ILE A 115 -11.91 -2.98 -4.70
C ILE A 115 -12.09 -2.26 -6.04
N LYS A 116 -13.31 -2.20 -6.58
CA LYS A 116 -13.61 -1.46 -7.82
C LYS A 116 -13.27 0.03 -7.64
N LYS A 117 -13.68 0.62 -6.51
CA LYS A 117 -13.29 1.98 -6.12
C LYS A 117 -11.77 2.14 -5.99
N TYR A 118 -11.09 1.19 -5.33
CA TYR A 118 -9.64 1.24 -5.17
C TYR A 118 -8.89 1.27 -6.50
N VAL A 119 -9.31 0.46 -7.48
CA VAL A 119 -8.71 0.46 -8.83
C VAL A 119 -8.95 1.79 -9.54
N ASP A 120 -10.16 2.35 -9.44
CA ASP A 120 -10.52 3.63 -10.05
C ASP A 120 -9.70 4.79 -9.47
N GLU A 121 -9.46 4.79 -8.15
CA GLU A 121 -8.61 5.76 -7.46
C GLU A 121 -7.11 5.56 -7.74
N ASN A 122 -6.71 4.39 -8.27
CA ASN A 122 -5.30 4.03 -8.54
C ASN A 122 -5.06 3.60 -10.01
N PRO A 123 -5.35 4.47 -11.00
CA PRO A 123 -5.22 4.11 -12.42
C PRO A 123 -3.75 3.92 -12.86
N HIS A 124 -2.81 4.51 -12.12
CA HIS A 124 -1.38 4.49 -12.41
C HIS A 124 -0.73 3.10 -12.29
N HIS A 125 -1.40 2.14 -11.66
CA HIS A 125 -0.91 0.77 -11.54
C HIS A 125 -1.23 -0.13 -12.75
N GLY A 126 -2.04 0.34 -13.70
CA GLY A 126 -2.38 -0.44 -14.90
C GLY A 126 -3.26 -1.67 -14.62
N TYR A 127 -3.79 -1.82 -13.41
CA TYR A 127 -4.67 -2.93 -13.03
C TYR A 127 -5.87 -3.11 -13.96
N GLN A 128 -6.34 -2.03 -14.57
CA GLN A 128 -7.47 -2.00 -15.51
C GLN A 128 -7.33 -2.96 -16.68
N VAL A 129 -6.10 -3.24 -17.15
CA VAL A 129 -5.90 -4.16 -18.30
C VAL A 129 -6.16 -5.62 -17.96
N HIS A 130 -6.16 -5.96 -16.66
CA HIS A 130 -6.42 -7.30 -16.17
C HIS A 130 -7.85 -7.50 -15.68
N ILE A 131 -8.65 -6.43 -15.61
CA ILE A 131 -10.00 -6.51 -15.03
C ILE A 131 -11.02 -6.88 -16.12
N GLU A 132 -11.80 -7.92 -15.85
CA GLU A 132 -12.99 -8.27 -16.61
C GLU A 132 -14.25 -7.74 -15.90
N ASP A 133 -15.17 -7.17 -16.68
CA ASP A 133 -16.47 -6.64 -16.21
C ASP A 133 -17.55 -7.73 -16.21
#